data_AF-A0A963CQ35-F1
#
_entry.id   AF-A0A963CQ35-F1
#
_cell.length_a   1.000
_cell.length_b   1.000
_cell.length_c   1.000
_cell.angle_alpha   90.00
_cell.angle_beta   90.00
_cell.angle_gamma   90.00
#
_symmetry.space_group_name_H-M   'P 1'
#
loop_
_entity.id
_entity.type
_entity.pdbx_description
1 polymer ?
#
loop_
_entity_poly.entity_id
_entity_poly.type
_entity_poly.pdbx_seq_one_letter_code
_entity_poly.pdbx_strand_id
1 'polypeptide(L)'
;MDSSSIDLPGCEVESIEINGDRVILRFSRAYIIKTMTGSAERTRWWQAGSLVFERAVVEGSWPQMPAICSGGDVGENIYTYRDMIPIPLQSRGQAHCNLGFEGTDLRLRVQAEAVHLDMIDRPRYIEHIRAG
;
A
#
# COMPACT_ATOMS: atom_id res chain seq x y z
N MET A 1 -13.46 -11.87 12.18
CA MET A 1 -12.52 -10.84 12.68
C MET A 1 -12.57 -9.71 11.69
N ASP A 2 -12.78 -8.48 12.16
CA ASP A 2 -12.91 -7.33 11.27
C ASP A 2 -11.58 -7.16 10.52
N SER A 3 -11.66 -6.95 9.20
CA SER A 3 -10.47 -6.80 8.37
C SER A 3 -10.41 -5.37 7.83
N SER A 4 -9.18 -4.85 7.76
CA SER A 4 -8.90 -3.56 7.14
C SER A 4 -7.76 -3.75 6.15
N SER A 5 -7.90 -3.13 4.98
CA SER A 5 -6.86 -3.15 3.96
C SER A 5 -6.81 -1.81 3.23
N ILE A 6 -5.62 -1.41 2.81
CA ILE A 6 -5.47 -0.40 1.78
C ILE A 6 -5.90 -1.02 0.44
N ASP A 7 -6.72 -0.30 -0.31
CA ASP A 7 -7.09 -0.57 -1.71
C ASP A 7 -6.14 0.25 -2.60
N LEU A 8 -5.13 -0.39 -3.18
CA LEU A 8 -4.00 0.29 -3.84
C LEU A 8 -4.42 1.15 -5.03
N PRO A 9 -5.30 0.70 -5.94
CA PRO A 9 -5.74 1.52 -7.07
C PRO A 9 -6.35 2.85 -6.62
N GLY A 10 -5.88 3.94 -7.22
CA GLY A 10 -6.34 5.29 -6.89
C GLY A 10 -5.65 5.91 -5.67
N CYS A 11 -4.83 5.18 -4.92
CA CYS A 11 -4.02 5.77 -3.85
C CYS A 11 -3.01 6.78 -4.41
N GLU A 12 -2.82 7.91 -3.74
CA GLU A 12 -1.83 8.91 -4.11
C GLU A 12 -0.51 8.63 -3.39
N VAL A 13 0.55 8.39 -4.16
CA VAL A 13 1.93 8.28 -3.68
C VAL A 13 2.56 9.66 -3.75
N GLU A 14 2.92 10.21 -2.61
CA GLU A 14 3.51 11.54 -2.45
C GLU A 14 5.01 11.54 -2.71
N SER A 15 5.72 10.50 -2.24
CA SER A 15 7.15 10.37 -2.43
C SER A 15 7.61 8.91 -2.36
N ILE A 16 8.74 8.66 -3.01
CA ILE A 16 9.51 7.43 -2.90
C ILE A 16 10.92 7.85 -2.48
N GLU A 17 11.28 7.53 -1.24
CA GLU A 17 12.58 7.87 -0.66
C GLU A 17 13.45 6.62 -0.58
N ILE A 18 14.67 6.69 -1.11
CA ILE A 18 15.66 5.61 -1.06
C ILE A 18 16.84 6.12 -0.22
N ASN A 19 17.01 5.53 0.96
CA ASN A 19 18.04 5.90 1.92
C ASN A 19 18.91 4.68 2.20
N GLY A 20 19.93 4.47 1.38
CA GLY A 20 20.76 3.26 1.44
C GLY A 20 19.93 2.02 1.09
N ASP A 21 19.81 1.10 2.03
CA ASP A 21 19.01 -0.12 1.92
C ASP A 21 17.60 0.02 2.50
N ARG A 22 17.13 1.25 2.76
CA ARG A 22 15.77 1.52 3.21
C ARG A 22 14.98 2.24 2.13
N VAL A 23 13.78 1.75 1.85
CA VAL A 23 12.85 2.36 0.89
C VAL A 23 11.57 2.73 1.61
N ILE A 24 11.13 3.99 1.43
CA ILE A 24 9.92 4.51 2.06
C ILE A 24 9.00 5.01 0.95
N LEU A 25 7.84 4.38 0.83
CA LEU A 25 6.74 4.81 -0.04
C LEU A 25 5.73 5.57 0.81
N ARG A 26 5.63 6.89 0.60
CA ARG A 26 4.66 7.71 1.32
C ARG A 26 3.37 7.84 0.53
N PHE A 27 2.27 7.50 1.17
CA PHE A 27 0.93 7.79 0.69
C PHE A 27 0.41 9.05 1.38
N SER A 28 0.18 10.12 0.62
CA SER A 28 -0.62 11.25 1.09
C SER A 28 -2.10 10.86 1.23
N ARG A 29 -2.55 9.90 0.41
CA ARG A 29 -3.91 9.34 0.45
C ARG A 29 -3.90 7.84 0.13
N ALA A 30 -4.00 7.02 1.17
CA ALA A 30 -4.31 5.60 1.06
C ALA A 30 -5.81 5.36 1.32
N TYR A 31 -6.51 4.70 0.40
CA TYR A 31 -7.91 4.33 0.60
C TYR A 31 -8.00 3.04 1.41
N ILE A 32 -8.76 3.05 2.50
CA ILE A 32 -8.91 1.90 3.39
C ILE A 32 -10.32 1.35 3.25
N ILE A 33 -10.41 0.06 3.01
CA ILE A 33 -11.65 -0.71 3.08
C ILE A 33 -11.68 -1.40 4.44
N LYS A 34 -12.74 -1.16 5.20
CA LYS A 34 -13.03 -1.91 6.43
C LYS A 34 -14.22 -2.82 6.21
N THR A 35 -14.07 -4.08 6.57
CA THR A 35 -15.12 -5.09 6.52
C THR A 35 -15.41 -5.56 7.94
N MET A 36 -16.67 -5.41 8.37
CA MET A 36 -17.11 -5.86 9.69
C MET A 36 -17.53 -7.34 9.62
N THR A 37 -17.12 -8.13 10.60
CA THR A 37 -17.46 -9.55 10.70
C THR A 37 -18.98 -9.72 10.76
N GLY A 38 -19.53 -10.57 9.89
CA GLY A 38 -20.96 -10.86 9.88
C GLY A 38 -21.83 -9.78 9.23
N SER A 39 -21.24 -8.75 8.61
CA SER A 39 -21.96 -7.76 7.81
C SER A 39 -21.45 -7.77 6.37
N ALA A 40 -22.37 -7.64 5.41
CA ALA A 40 -22.01 -7.33 4.01
C ALA A 40 -21.58 -5.86 3.84
N GLU A 41 -21.80 -5.03 4.87
CA GLU A 41 -21.44 -3.62 4.84
C GLU A 41 -19.93 -3.45 4.91
N ARG A 42 -19.42 -2.73 3.91
CA ARG A 42 -18.03 -2.27 3.86
C ARG A 42 -18.03 -0.76 3.98
N THR A 43 -16.99 -0.20 4.56
CA THR A 43 -16.82 1.27 4.61
C THR A 43 -15.51 1.66 3.97
N ARG A 44 -15.53 2.77 3.24
CA ARG A 44 -14.35 3.39 2.65
C ARG A 44 -13.91 4.56 3.51
N TRP A 45 -12.62 4.59 3.76
CA TRP A 45 -11.93 5.63 4.50
C TRP A 45 -10.70 6.06 3.71
N TRP A 46 -10.09 7.17 4.09
CA TRP A 46 -8.74 7.47 3.66
C TRP A 46 -7.86 7.86 4.84
N GLN A 47 -6.57 7.58 4.71
CA GLN A 47 -5.56 7.93 5.70
C GLN A 47 -4.20 8.09 5.00
N ALA A 48 -3.34 8.96 5.53
CA ALA A 48 -1.94 8.98 5.11
C ALA A 48 -1.18 7.80 5.72
N GLY A 49 -0.10 7.36 5.08
CA GLY A 49 0.70 6.27 5.60
C GLY A 49 2.02 6.09 4.86
N SER A 50 2.88 5.23 5.38
CA SER A 50 4.15 4.87 4.75
C SER A 50 4.31 3.37 4.69
N LEU A 51 4.60 2.84 3.51
CA LEU A 51 5.04 1.46 3.33
C LEU A 51 6.57 1.46 3.32
N VAL A 52 7.16 0.83 4.32
CA VAL A 52 8.61 0.86 4.56
C VAL A 52 9.18 -0.52 4.31
N PHE A 53 10.21 -0.57 3.48
CA PHE A 53 11.03 -1.77 3.24
C PHE A 53 12.44 -1.56 3.80
N GLU A 54 12.97 -2.58 4.47
CA GLU A 54 14.35 -2.58 5.01
C GLU A 54 15.20 -3.66 4.33
N ARG A 55 16.51 -3.40 4.22
CA ARG A 55 17.45 -4.23 3.45
C ARG A 55 16.98 -4.44 2.01
N ALA A 56 16.55 -3.35 1.41
CA ALA A 56 15.84 -3.30 0.15
C ALA A 56 16.79 -3.08 -1.03
N VAL A 57 16.52 -3.80 -2.11
CA VAL A 57 17.05 -3.56 -3.45
C VAL A 57 15.91 -3.04 -4.31
N VAL A 58 16.14 -1.91 -4.97
CA VAL A 58 15.14 -1.24 -5.83
C VAL A 58 15.51 -1.43 -7.29
N GLU A 59 14.51 -1.79 -8.07
CA GLU A 59 14.60 -1.86 -9.53
C GLU A 59 13.42 -1.11 -10.17
N GLY A 60 13.59 -0.80 -11.45
CA GLY A 60 12.58 -0.12 -12.26
C GLY A 60 12.68 1.39 -12.18
N SER A 61 11.60 2.03 -12.59
CA SER A 61 11.47 3.47 -12.70
C SER A 61 10.02 3.84 -12.39
N TRP A 62 9.82 5.05 -11.89
CA TRP A 62 8.52 5.59 -11.51
C TRP A 62 8.41 7.02 -12.05
N PRO A 63 7.19 7.55 -12.22
CA PRO A 63 7.00 8.92 -12.70
C PRO A 63 7.48 9.96 -11.68
N GLN A 64 7.43 11.23 -12.06
CA GLN A 64 7.55 12.31 -11.08
C GLN A 64 6.39 12.24 -10.07
N MET A 65 6.69 12.58 -8.83
CA MET A 65 5.72 12.57 -7.74
C MET A 65 5.06 13.96 -7.58
N PRO A 66 3.82 14.04 -7.06
CA PRO A 66 2.96 12.92 -6.66
C PRO A 66 2.42 12.13 -7.87
N ALA A 67 2.09 10.86 -7.66
CA ALA A 67 1.51 9.99 -8.69
C ALA A 67 0.41 9.08 -8.14
N ILE A 68 -0.52 8.68 -8.99
CA ILE A 68 -1.61 7.77 -8.61
C ILE A 68 -1.16 6.32 -8.84
N CYS A 69 -1.26 5.49 -7.81
CA CYS A 69 -0.98 4.07 -7.90
C CYS A 69 -2.09 3.38 -8.71
N SER A 70 -1.70 2.64 -9.74
CA SER A 70 -2.63 1.85 -10.56
C SER A 70 -2.87 0.44 -10.01
N GLY A 71 -2.37 0.14 -8.80
CA GLY A 71 -2.34 -1.20 -8.23
C GLY A 71 -1.00 -1.91 -8.39
N GLY A 72 -1.02 -3.23 -8.20
CA GLY A 72 0.16 -4.08 -8.22
C GLY A 72 0.23 -5.04 -7.03
N ASP A 73 1.41 -5.61 -6.82
CA ASP A 73 1.62 -6.63 -5.81
C ASP A 73 2.41 -6.07 -4.63
N VAL A 74 2.00 -6.42 -3.40
CA VAL A 74 2.82 -6.29 -2.19
C VAL A 74 2.88 -7.66 -1.55
N GLY A 75 4.05 -8.14 -1.17
CA GLY A 75 4.20 -9.48 -0.62
C GLY A 75 5.13 -9.56 0.58
N GLU A 76 4.85 -10.55 1.41
CA GLU A 76 5.64 -10.92 2.57
C GLU A 76 5.63 -12.44 2.76
N ASN A 77 6.81 -13.02 2.93
CA ASN A 77 7.05 -14.46 3.00
C ASN A 77 6.34 -15.21 1.86
N ILE A 78 5.35 -16.03 2.18
CA ILE A 78 4.58 -16.85 1.22
C ILE A 78 3.32 -16.15 0.71
N TYR A 79 3.03 -14.93 1.17
CA TYR A 79 1.82 -14.19 0.82
C TYR A 79 2.11 -13.11 -0.23
N THR A 80 1.21 -13.00 -1.20
CA THR A 80 1.16 -11.90 -2.16
C THR A 80 -0.23 -11.31 -2.12
N TYR A 81 -0.30 -10.03 -1.77
CA TYR A 81 -1.50 -9.22 -1.75
C TYR A 81 -1.58 -8.45 -3.07
N ARG A 82 -2.61 -8.79 -3.87
CA ARG A 82 -2.85 -8.14 -5.17
C ARG A 82 -3.79 -6.96 -4.98
N ASP A 83 -3.37 -5.80 -5.45
CA ASP A 83 -4.10 -4.53 -5.39
C ASP A 83 -4.53 -4.11 -3.99
N MET A 84 -3.93 -4.69 -2.95
CA MET A 84 -4.22 -4.31 -1.57
C MET A 84 -3.03 -4.51 -0.62
N ILE A 85 -3.06 -3.84 0.53
CA ILE A 85 -2.12 -4.03 1.63
C ILE A 85 -2.94 -4.30 2.91
N PRO A 86 -2.71 -5.41 3.64
CA PRO A 86 -3.42 -5.64 4.90
C PRO A 86 -3.03 -4.59 5.96
N ILE A 87 -3.96 -4.25 6.84
CA ILE A 87 -3.71 -3.38 8.00
C ILE A 87 -3.98 -4.16 9.30
N PRO A 88 -2.99 -4.29 10.19
CA PRO A 88 -1.59 -3.90 10.01
C PRO A 88 -0.85 -4.81 9.01
N LEU A 89 0.21 -4.28 8.39
CA LEU A 89 1.24 -5.09 7.73
C LEU A 89 2.53 -4.89 8.49
N GLN A 90 3.10 -5.98 9.01
CA GLN A 90 4.42 -5.98 9.62
C GLN A 90 5.01 -7.39 9.50
N SER A 91 6.17 -7.49 8.86
CA SER A 91 6.82 -8.77 8.63
C SER A 91 8.34 -8.63 8.56
N ARG A 92 9.02 -9.71 8.99
CA ARG A 92 10.46 -9.92 8.83
C ARG A 92 10.64 -11.19 8.00
N GLY A 93 11.58 -11.16 7.06
CA GLY A 93 11.75 -12.19 6.05
C GLY A 93 11.56 -11.61 4.64
N GLN A 94 11.37 -12.48 3.65
CA GLN A 94 11.24 -12.05 2.26
C GLN A 94 10.08 -11.06 2.11
N ALA A 95 10.34 -9.86 1.61
CA ALA A 95 9.31 -8.87 1.32
C ALA A 95 9.53 -8.27 -0.07
N HIS A 96 8.45 -7.87 -0.73
CA HIS A 96 8.56 -7.24 -2.04
C HIS A 96 7.38 -6.34 -2.36
N CYS A 97 7.57 -5.48 -3.36
CA CYS A 97 6.45 -4.90 -4.10
C CYS A 97 6.74 -4.79 -5.59
N ASN A 98 5.67 -4.72 -6.37
CA ASN A 98 5.69 -4.42 -7.79
C ASN A 98 4.48 -3.53 -8.14
N LEU A 99 4.65 -2.23 -7.96
CA LEU A 99 3.57 -1.23 -8.06
C LEU A 99 3.63 -0.48 -9.39
N GLY A 100 2.47 -0.31 -10.02
CA GLY A 100 2.29 0.52 -11.21
C GLY A 100 1.74 1.91 -10.89
N PHE A 101 1.82 2.81 -11.88
CA PHE A 101 1.33 4.18 -11.78
C PHE A 101 0.44 4.54 -12.98
N GLU A 102 -0.69 5.18 -12.71
CA GLU A 102 -1.68 5.53 -13.73
C GLU A 102 -1.09 6.41 -14.84
N GLY A 103 -1.53 6.16 -16.08
CA GLY A 103 -1.07 6.90 -17.26
C GLY A 103 0.37 6.60 -17.70
N THR A 104 1.02 5.58 -17.13
CA THR A 104 2.39 5.19 -17.47
C THR A 104 2.58 3.67 -17.47
N ASP A 105 3.62 3.17 -18.16
CA ASP A 105 4.08 1.78 -18.05
C ASP A 105 5.20 1.60 -16.99
N LEU A 106 5.46 2.66 -16.20
CA LEU A 106 6.52 2.68 -15.19
C LEU A 106 6.10 1.85 -13.97
N ARG A 107 7.05 1.12 -13.40
CA ARG A 107 6.82 0.25 -12.24
C ARG A 107 7.95 0.35 -11.23
N LEU A 108 7.57 0.57 -9.97
CA LEU A 108 8.47 0.39 -8.84
C LEU A 108 8.54 -1.09 -8.50
N ARG A 109 9.75 -1.64 -8.43
CA ARG A 109 10.00 -2.99 -7.93
C ARG A 109 10.96 -2.92 -6.74
N VAL A 110 10.57 -3.56 -5.64
CA VAL A 110 11.38 -3.65 -4.42
C VAL A 110 11.48 -5.11 -4.01
N GLN A 111 12.68 -5.56 -3.66
CA GLN A 111 12.94 -6.80 -2.92
C GLN A 111 13.58 -6.43 -1.58
N ALA A 112 13.20 -7.05 -0.48
CA ALA A 112 13.60 -6.63 0.87
C ALA A 112 13.58 -7.79 1.89
N GLU A 113 14.13 -7.56 3.08
CA GLU A 113 14.12 -8.52 4.20
C GLU A 113 13.18 -8.13 5.36
N ALA A 114 12.50 -6.99 5.25
CA ALA A 114 11.40 -6.63 6.12
C ALA A 114 10.47 -5.63 5.43
N VAL A 115 9.20 -5.64 5.86
CA VAL A 115 8.20 -4.66 5.46
C VAL A 115 7.32 -4.29 6.64
N HIS A 116 6.98 -3.01 6.76
CA HIS A 116 5.93 -2.56 7.67
C HIS A 116 5.15 -1.40 7.07
N LEU A 117 3.90 -1.28 7.52
CA LEU A 117 3.00 -0.19 7.18
C LEU A 117 2.78 0.70 8.40
N ASP A 118 3.24 1.95 8.30
CA ASP A 118 3.02 2.98 9.31
C ASP A 118 1.84 3.86 8.88
N MET A 119 0.72 3.76 9.60
CA MET A 119 -0.45 4.61 9.36
C MET A 119 -0.30 5.92 10.14
N ILE A 120 -0.48 7.05 9.46
CA ILE A 120 -0.26 8.39 10.01
C ILE A 120 -1.60 9.02 10.39
N ASP A 121 -1.65 9.71 11.53
CA ASP A 121 -2.84 10.39 12.05
C ASP A 121 -4.08 9.46 12.19
N ARG A 122 -5.29 10.01 12.01
CA ARG A 122 -6.55 9.28 12.11
C ARG A 122 -7.18 9.10 10.73
N PRO A 123 -7.77 7.92 10.44
CA PRO A 123 -8.51 7.71 9.21
C PRO A 123 -9.75 8.61 9.16
N ARG A 124 -10.06 9.12 7.96
CA ARG A 124 -11.24 9.94 7.68
C ARG A 124 -12.25 9.14 6.88
N TYR A 125 -13.49 9.13 7.35
CA TYR A 125 -14.60 8.43 6.70
C TYR A 125 -14.91 9.06 5.34
N ILE A 126 -15.22 8.23 4.35
CA ILE A 126 -15.72 8.66 3.04
C ILE A 126 -17.18 8.22 2.89
N GLU A 127 -17.44 6.91 2.89
CA GLU A 127 -18.76 6.37 2.58
C GLU A 127 -18.97 4.93 3.07
N HIS A 128 -20.23 4.50 3.09
CA HIS A 128 -20.62 3.11 3.14
C HIS A 128 -20.67 2.56 1.71
N ILE A 129 -19.97 1.47 1.46
CA ILE A 129 -19.99 0.72 0.22
C ILE A 129 -21.18 -0.22 0.30
N ARG A 130 -22.18 -0.02 -0.57
CA ARG A 130 -23.33 -0.91 -0.67
C ARG A 130 -22.93 -2.19 -1.40
N ALA A 131 -23.42 -3.33 -0.94
CA ALA A 131 -23.39 -4.54 -1.74
C ALA A 131 -24.24 -4.31 -2.99
N GLY A 132 -23.62 -4.45 -4.17
CA GLY A 132 -24.33 -4.45 -5.45
C GLY A 132 -25.05 -5.76 -5.70
#